data_AF-A0A8T4T022-F1
#
_entry.id   AF-A0A8T4T022-F1
#
_cell.length_a   1.000
_cell.length_b   1.000
_cell.length_c   1.000
_cell.angle_alpha   90.00
_cell.angle_beta   90.00
_cell.angle_gamma   90.00
#
_symmetry.space_group_name_H-M   'P 1'
#
loop_
_entity.id
_entity.type
_entity.pdbx_description
1 polymer ?
#
loop_
_entity_poly.entity_id
_entity_poly.type
_entity_poly.pdbx_seq_one_letter_code
_entity_poly.pdbx_strand_id
1 'polypeptide(L)'
;MVEKTFFRTRSIAERRHLRRRRVYGVKNIVERVLQEIDPTTDCLEVRAQLLPPTLQHLPSAIASRKNLRHGHYLRLPVPKTWEQAIAMKESPLELVAREIDSLHFVQPENLHFLGYQWTAPLGRGVDNRPRMAPFAFIDEAARLHAYMHQAPGRVKDYSAAQRVQREGAVFIVTIPSRTEKKQQYTIQLAHVPIHDDPARKASVWLLGTTQRSDVSEHELHQFGYRLMQDQRGSDFYMFYPQTIAAYFLIAATLARPRKANLIPRHTSPFAMPSKEHAEFYRRLLNNTLIYDAQVKAPEHLRPLHLDEISRLIGIYIARVGAERAIWYQDRDGGIKDYDYSIPR
;
A
#
# COMPACT_ATOMS: atom_id res chain seq x y z
N MET A 1 4.07 23.93 -15.80
CA MET A 1 4.65 22.92 -14.88
C MET A 1 3.67 22.73 -13.74
N VAL A 2 3.24 21.51 -13.46
CA VAL A 2 2.38 21.26 -12.28
C VAL A 2 3.31 21.19 -11.07
N GLU A 3 3.20 22.16 -10.15
CA GLU A 3 3.94 22.10 -8.89
C GLU A 3 3.53 20.82 -8.14
N LYS A 4 4.50 19.95 -7.82
CA LYS A 4 4.23 18.68 -7.09
C LYS A 4 4.04 18.90 -5.58
N THR A 5 3.44 20.02 -5.20
CA THR A 5 3.06 20.34 -3.81
C THR A 5 2.14 19.28 -3.22
N PHE A 6 1.38 18.57 -4.06
CA PHE A 6 0.54 17.43 -3.68
C PHE A 6 1.31 16.32 -2.94
N PHE A 7 2.56 16.06 -3.33
CA PHE A 7 3.41 15.03 -2.70
C PHE A 7 4.31 15.57 -1.58
N ARG A 8 4.35 16.89 -1.40
CA ARG A 8 5.16 17.51 -0.35
C ARG A 8 4.69 17.00 1.01
N THR A 9 5.65 16.72 1.88
CA THR A 9 5.42 16.46 3.30
C THR A 9 6.20 17.48 4.12
N ARG A 10 5.79 17.73 5.36
CA ARG A 10 6.58 18.58 6.26
C ARG A 10 7.99 17.99 6.43
N SER A 11 9.00 18.81 6.26
CA SER A 11 10.39 18.53 6.60
C SER A 11 10.55 18.30 8.12
N ILE A 12 11.71 17.78 8.51
CA ILE A 12 12.03 17.57 9.93
C ILE A 12 12.01 18.91 10.68
N ALA A 13 12.54 19.98 10.07
CA ALA A 13 12.55 21.31 10.67
C ALA A 13 11.12 21.84 10.88
N GLU A 14 10.26 21.76 9.85
CA GLU A 14 8.85 22.16 9.97
C GLU A 14 8.12 21.39 11.06
N ARG A 15 8.36 20.08 11.21
CA ARG A 15 7.75 19.29 12.29
C ARG A 15 8.26 19.66 13.68
N ARG A 16 9.53 20.05 13.80
CA ARG A 16 10.13 20.48 15.08
C ARG A 16 9.61 21.82 15.57
N HIS A 17 9.10 22.67 14.67
CA HIS A 17 8.45 23.93 15.04
C HIS A 17 7.04 23.74 15.62
N LEU A 18 6.46 22.54 15.51
CA LEU A 18 5.17 22.21 16.09
C LEU A 18 5.31 21.84 17.58
N ARG A 19 4.23 22.01 18.34
CA ARG A 19 4.15 21.61 19.74
C ARG A 19 4.29 20.08 19.85
N ARG A 20 5.29 19.63 20.59
CA ARG A 20 5.59 18.20 20.71
C ARG A 20 4.72 17.50 21.76
N ARG A 21 4.09 16.39 21.37
CA ARG A 21 3.41 15.46 22.27
C ARG A 21 4.11 14.12 22.23
N ARG A 22 4.60 13.63 23.37
CA ARG A 22 5.37 12.38 23.44
C ARG A 22 4.47 11.19 23.69
N VAL A 23 4.79 10.07 23.05
CA VAL A 23 4.17 8.77 23.31
C VAL A 23 5.25 7.70 23.49
N TYR A 24 5.12 6.87 24.52
CA TYR A 24 6.13 5.88 24.90
C TYR A 24 5.73 4.42 24.57
N GLY A 25 4.57 4.23 23.94
CA GLY A 25 4.07 2.91 23.56
C GLY A 25 3.11 2.98 22.37
N VAL A 26 2.68 1.83 21.87
CA VAL A 26 1.80 1.74 20.69
C VAL A 26 0.31 1.61 21.03
N LYS A 27 -0.03 1.27 22.28
CA LYS A 27 -1.41 0.99 22.72
C LYS A 27 -2.47 1.99 22.25
N ASN A 28 -2.18 3.28 22.43
CA ASN A 28 -3.12 4.38 22.13
C ASN A 28 -2.60 5.27 21.00
N ILE A 29 -1.71 4.76 20.14
CA ILE A 29 -1.07 5.59 19.12
C ILE A 29 -2.08 6.07 18.07
N VAL A 30 -3.12 5.29 17.81
CA VAL A 30 -4.17 5.61 16.85
C VAL A 30 -5.00 6.79 17.34
N GLU A 31 -5.51 6.72 18.57
CA GLU A 31 -6.27 7.79 19.21
C GLU A 31 -5.42 9.06 19.31
N ARG A 32 -4.13 8.93 19.65
CA ARG A 32 -3.21 10.07 19.70
C ARG A 32 -3.07 10.79 18.37
N VAL A 33 -2.94 10.05 17.27
CA VAL A 33 -2.78 10.64 15.93
C VAL A 33 -4.10 11.23 15.40
N LEU A 34 -5.24 10.59 15.65
CA LEU A 34 -6.53 11.04 15.10
C LEU A 34 -7.26 12.07 15.95
N GLN A 35 -7.17 11.97 17.27
CA GLN A 35 -8.03 12.70 18.20
C GLN A 35 -7.26 13.70 19.06
N GLU A 36 -6.03 13.38 19.47
CA GLU A 36 -5.30 14.23 20.43
C GLU A 36 -4.41 15.29 19.79
N ILE A 37 -3.83 15.03 18.60
CA ILE A 37 -3.00 16.01 17.91
C ILE A 37 -3.84 16.91 17.01
N ASP A 38 -3.65 18.22 17.14
CA ASP A 38 -4.06 19.16 16.12
C ASP A 38 -3.03 19.12 14.97
N PRO A 39 -3.42 18.74 13.75
CA PRO A 39 -2.48 18.59 12.66
C PRO A 39 -1.81 19.91 12.22
N THR A 40 -2.35 21.06 12.61
CA THR A 40 -1.79 22.39 12.29
C THR A 40 -0.71 22.82 13.30
N THR A 41 -0.89 22.47 14.59
CA THR A 41 -0.05 22.98 15.68
C THR A 41 0.77 21.91 16.41
N ASP A 42 0.40 20.63 16.35
CA ASP A 42 1.02 19.55 17.12
C ASP A 42 1.86 18.59 16.24
N CYS A 43 2.91 18.05 16.84
CA CYS A 43 3.68 16.90 16.34
C CYS A 43 3.74 15.80 17.41
N LEU A 44 3.42 14.57 17.02
CA LEU A 44 3.60 13.38 17.83
C LEU A 44 5.06 12.91 17.76
N GLU A 45 5.72 12.84 18.91
CA GLU A 45 7.05 12.27 19.08
C GLU A 45 6.93 10.85 19.63
N VAL A 46 7.18 9.86 18.79
CA VAL A 46 7.12 8.44 19.13
C VAL A 46 8.44 8.01 19.75
N ARG A 47 8.39 7.64 21.03
CA ARG A 47 9.47 7.02 21.82
C ARG A 47 9.15 5.56 22.12
N ALA A 48 8.65 4.87 21.12
CA ALA A 48 8.29 3.46 21.18
C ALA A 48 9.08 2.68 20.11
N GLN A 49 9.38 1.43 20.42
CA GLN A 49 10.11 0.56 19.52
C GLN A 49 9.19 -0.02 18.43
N LEU A 50 9.30 0.52 17.22
CA LEU A 50 8.50 0.06 16.07
C LEU A 50 9.17 -1.07 15.26
N LEU A 51 10.50 -1.16 15.31
CA LEU A 51 11.25 -2.23 14.64
C LEU A 51 11.37 -3.49 15.52
N PRO A 52 11.30 -4.71 14.93
CA PRO A 52 11.55 -5.96 15.65
C PRO A 52 12.92 -5.96 16.35
N PRO A 53 13.04 -6.56 17.55
CA PRO A 53 14.31 -6.65 18.29
C PRO A 53 15.47 -7.21 17.46
N THR A 54 15.19 -8.18 16.59
CA THR A 54 16.17 -8.83 15.72
C THR A 54 16.81 -7.90 14.69
N LEU A 55 16.26 -6.71 14.43
CA LEU A 55 16.77 -5.76 13.43
C LEU A 55 17.35 -4.48 14.04
N GLN A 56 17.28 -4.31 15.37
CA GLN A 56 17.68 -3.06 16.04
C GLN A 56 19.18 -2.77 16.01
N HIS A 57 20.00 -3.80 15.83
CA HIS A 57 21.45 -3.66 15.72
C HIS A 57 21.90 -3.07 14.36
N LEU A 58 21.00 -3.05 13.37
CA LEU A 58 21.27 -2.50 12.04
C LEU A 58 20.94 -0.99 12.00
N PRO A 59 21.60 -0.20 11.13
CA PRO A 59 21.17 1.16 10.83
C PRO A 59 19.70 1.21 10.44
N SER A 60 18.92 2.15 11.00
CA SER A 60 17.46 2.16 10.87
C SER A 60 16.92 2.10 9.44
N ALA A 61 17.57 2.78 8.49
CA ALA A 61 17.21 2.71 7.08
C ALA A 61 17.40 1.29 6.48
N ILE A 62 18.43 0.56 6.92
CA ILE A 62 18.69 -0.83 6.50
C ILE A 62 17.71 -1.77 7.20
N ALA A 63 17.51 -1.59 8.51
CA ALA A 63 16.55 -2.35 9.31
C ALA A 63 15.14 -2.27 8.70
N SER A 64 14.68 -1.06 8.36
CA SER A 64 13.39 -0.82 7.73
C SER A 64 13.22 -1.59 6.42
N ARG A 65 14.21 -1.49 5.52
CA ARG A 65 14.17 -2.20 4.22
C ARG A 65 14.16 -3.71 4.40
N LYS A 66 14.96 -4.22 5.33
CA LYS A 66 14.99 -5.65 5.66
C LYS A 66 13.65 -6.11 6.24
N ASN A 67 13.03 -5.30 7.10
CA ASN A 67 11.73 -5.59 7.68
C ASN A 67 10.61 -5.57 6.62
N LEU A 68 10.58 -4.60 5.71
CA LEU A 68 9.63 -4.64 4.58
C LEU A 68 9.78 -5.92 3.74
N ARG A 69 11.01 -6.40 3.57
CA ARG A 69 11.30 -7.57 2.73
C ARG A 69 10.97 -8.91 3.39
N HIS A 70 11.23 -9.02 4.70
CA HIS A 70 11.21 -10.31 5.42
C HIS A 70 10.34 -10.29 6.69
N GLY A 71 9.66 -9.18 6.96
CA GLY A 71 8.82 -9.00 8.13
C GLY A 71 7.50 -9.76 8.03
N HIS A 72 6.62 -9.49 9.00
CA HIS A 72 5.35 -10.19 9.11
C HIS A 72 4.29 -9.56 8.20
N TYR A 73 3.65 -10.41 7.39
CA TYR A 73 2.51 -10.05 6.54
C TYR A 73 1.34 -10.97 6.87
N LEU A 74 0.14 -10.40 6.95
CA LEU A 74 -1.11 -11.13 7.14
C LEU A 74 -1.31 -12.09 5.96
N ARG A 75 -1.33 -13.39 6.23
CA ARG A 75 -1.51 -14.40 5.18
C ARG A 75 -2.98 -14.51 4.85
N LEU A 76 -3.35 -14.06 3.66
CA LEU A 76 -4.69 -14.25 3.13
C LEU A 76 -4.90 -15.75 2.83
N PRO A 77 -5.98 -16.39 3.31
CA PRO A 77 -6.27 -17.80 3.03
C PRO A 77 -6.79 -17.99 1.61
N VAL A 78 -6.00 -17.60 0.63
CA VAL A 78 -6.27 -17.84 -0.80
C VAL A 78 -6.21 -19.35 -1.06
N PRO A 79 -7.15 -19.93 -1.80
CA PRO A 79 -7.15 -21.34 -2.08
C PRO A 79 -5.91 -21.79 -2.85
N LYS A 80 -5.53 -23.06 -2.64
CA LYS A 80 -4.28 -23.60 -3.16
C LYS A 80 -4.37 -23.97 -4.62
N THR A 81 -5.57 -24.24 -5.15
CA THR A 81 -5.76 -24.62 -6.56
C THR A 81 -6.70 -23.67 -7.28
N TRP A 82 -6.58 -23.65 -8.60
CA TRP A 82 -7.41 -22.84 -9.48
C TRP A 82 -8.90 -23.15 -9.32
N GLU A 83 -9.26 -24.43 -9.21
CA GLU A 83 -10.64 -24.90 -9.06
C GLU A 83 -11.23 -24.43 -7.72
N GLN A 84 -10.44 -24.51 -6.65
CA GLN A 84 -10.86 -24.00 -5.34
C GLN A 84 -11.06 -22.49 -5.36
N ALA A 85 -10.18 -21.75 -6.05
CA ALA A 85 -10.30 -20.31 -6.20
C ALA A 85 -11.54 -19.89 -7.02
N ILE A 86 -11.92 -20.68 -8.02
CA ILE A 86 -13.19 -20.50 -8.76
C ILE A 86 -14.40 -20.75 -7.85
N ALA A 87 -14.33 -21.79 -7.02
CA ALA A 87 -15.41 -22.19 -6.13
C ALA A 87 -15.60 -21.28 -4.90
N MET A 88 -14.69 -20.33 -4.67
CA MET A 88 -14.81 -19.39 -3.57
C MET A 88 -16.12 -18.59 -3.64
N LYS A 89 -16.83 -18.53 -2.51
CA LYS A 89 -18.03 -17.68 -2.39
C LYS A 89 -17.62 -16.22 -2.26
N GLU A 90 -16.68 -15.94 -1.38
CA GLU A 90 -16.14 -14.60 -1.11
C GLU A 90 -15.34 -14.07 -2.30
N SER A 91 -15.44 -12.77 -2.54
CA SER A 91 -14.54 -12.00 -3.38
C SER A 91 -13.19 -11.76 -2.68
N PRO A 92 -12.12 -11.45 -3.42
CA PRO A 92 -10.83 -11.06 -2.85
C PRO A 92 -10.93 -9.92 -1.82
N LEU A 93 -11.75 -8.91 -2.10
CA LEU A 93 -11.91 -7.76 -1.21
C LEU A 93 -12.63 -8.15 0.09
N GLU A 94 -13.67 -8.99 0.01
CA GLU A 94 -14.36 -9.53 1.20
C GLU A 94 -13.42 -10.40 2.04
N LEU A 95 -12.56 -11.20 1.40
CA LEU A 95 -11.56 -11.99 2.10
C LEU A 95 -10.56 -11.09 2.83
N VAL A 96 -10.07 -10.01 2.20
CA VAL A 96 -9.19 -9.03 2.87
C VAL A 96 -9.90 -8.37 4.05
N ALA A 97 -11.16 -7.96 3.89
CA ALA A 97 -11.95 -7.37 4.95
C ALA A 97 -12.10 -8.31 6.16
N ARG A 98 -12.46 -9.58 5.91
CA ARG A 98 -12.59 -10.61 6.96
C ARG A 98 -11.28 -10.84 7.71
N GLU A 99 -10.17 -10.94 7.00
CA GLU A 99 -8.86 -11.12 7.64
C GLU A 99 -8.43 -9.88 8.43
N ILE A 100 -8.77 -8.68 7.97
CA ILE A 100 -8.58 -7.44 8.73
C ILE A 100 -9.38 -7.46 10.03
N ASP A 101 -10.66 -7.81 9.98
CA ASP A 101 -11.53 -7.82 11.16
C ASP A 101 -11.07 -8.84 12.20
N SER A 102 -10.42 -9.92 11.77
CA SER A 102 -9.80 -10.89 12.68
C SER A 102 -8.70 -10.28 13.57
N LEU A 103 -8.08 -9.17 13.14
CA LEU A 103 -7.02 -8.49 13.90
C LEU A 103 -7.54 -7.76 15.13
N HIS A 104 -8.85 -7.53 15.25
CA HIS A 104 -9.46 -6.80 16.36
C HIS A 104 -9.13 -7.40 17.75
N PHE A 105 -8.90 -8.71 17.79
CA PHE A 105 -8.57 -9.43 19.03
C PHE A 105 -7.08 -9.40 19.39
N VAL A 106 -6.23 -8.84 18.53
CA VAL A 106 -4.78 -8.77 18.74
C VAL A 106 -4.42 -7.45 19.41
N GLN A 107 -3.67 -7.53 20.51
CA GLN A 107 -3.20 -6.34 21.22
C GLN A 107 -2.27 -5.49 20.33
N PRO A 108 -2.35 -4.15 20.35
CA PRO A 108 -1.54 -3.26 19.51
C PRO A 108 -0.02 -3.52 19.56
N GLU A 109 0.49 -3.92 20.72
CA GLU A 109 1.91 -4.23 20.94
C GLU A 109 2.37 -5.41 20.09
N ASN A 110 1.48 -6.38 19.86
CA ASN A 110 1.71 -7.62 19.13
C ASN A 110 1.37 -7.51 17.64
N LEU A 111 0.84 -6.37 17.20
CA LEU A 111 0.58 -6.10 15.79
C LEU A 111 1.88 -5.69 15.08
N HIS A 112 2.45 -6.66 14.38
CA HIS A 112 3.68 -6.51 13.59
C HIS A 112 3.44 -6.62 12.08
N PHE A 113 2.18 -6.69 11.65
CA PHE A 113 1.84 -6.83 10.23
C PHE A 113 2.16 -5.55 9.46
N LEU A 114 2.93 -5.71 8.38
CA LEU A 114 3.31 -4.63 7.46
C LEU A 114 2.38 -4.51 6.25
N GLY A 115 1.43 -5.42 6.12
CA GLY A 115 0.54 -5.56 4.98
C GLY A 115 -0.05 -6.96 4.97
N TYR A 116 -0.52 -7.37 3.80
CA TYR A 116 -0.97 -8.74 3.57
C TYR A 116 -0.22 -9.40 2.42
N GLN A 117 -0.24 -10.72 2.44
CA GLN A 117 0.40 -11.57 1.46
C GLN A 117 -0.50 -12.73 1.03
N TRP A 118 -0.31 -13.21 -0.19
CA TRP A 118 -0.98 -14.40 -0.69
C TRP A 118 -0.07 -15.14 -1.67
N THR A 119 -0.33 -16.43 -1.87
CA THR A 119 0.28 -17.20 -2.96
C THR A 119 -0.78 -17.44 -4.02
N ALA A 120 -0.39 -17.32 -5.29
CA ALA A 120 -1.30 -17.60 -6.38
C ALA A 120 -1.74 -19.08 -6.37
N PRO A 121 -3.00 -19.39 -6.73
CA PRO A 121 -3.48 -20.76 -6.83
C PRO A 121 -2.70 -21.56 -7.89
N LEU A 122 -2.34 -22.80 -7.56
CA LEU A 122 -1.71 -23.77 -8.45
C LEU A 122 -2.67 -24.19 -9.57
N GLY A 123 -2.17 -24.29 -10.81
CA GLY A 123 -2.97 -24.86 -11.91
C GLY A 123 -2.57 -24.45 -13.33
N ARG A 124 -1.78 -23.38 -13.56
CA ARG A 124 -1.41 -22.92 -14.92
C ARG A 124 -0.02 -22.27 -15.03
N GLY A 125 1.07 -23.05 -14.95
CA GLY A 125 2.43 -22.54 -15.19
C GLY A 125 2.80 -21.32 -14.30
N VAL A 126 2.17 -21.24 -13.13
CA VAL A 126 2.15 -20.03 -12.29
C VAL A 126 3.34 -20.01 -11.36
N ASP A 127 3.90 -18.83 -11.22
CA ASP A 127 4.86 -18.46 -10.20
C ASP A 127 4.27 -18.55 -8.77
N ASN A 128 4.83 -19.46 -7.97
CA ASN A 128 4.48 -19.72 -6.57
C ASN A 128 5.10 -18.73 -5.57
N ARG A 129 5.81 -17.71 -6.04
CA ARG A 129 6.32 -16.65 -5.16
C ARG A 129 5.15 -15.98 -4.41
N PRO A 130 5.22 -15.83 -3.07
CA PRO A 130 4.26 -15.06 -2.31
C PRO A 130 4.21 -13.63 -2.85
N ARG A 131 3.01 -13.11 -3.00
CA ARG A 131 2.70 -11.76 -3.42
C ARG A 131 2.44 -10.92 -2.19
N MET A 132 3.13 -9.79 -2.06
CA MET A 132 3.08 -8.93 -0.88
C MET A 132 2.56 -7.53 -1.24
N ALA A 133 1.62 -7.02 -0.45
CA ALA A 133 1.10 -5.67 -0.57
C ALA A 133 1.27 -4.95 0.79
N PRO A 134 2.36 -4.19 0.98
CA PRO A 134 2.57 -3.39 2.19
C PRO A 134 1.47 -2.33 2.34
N PHE A 135 1.01 -2.10 3.57
CA PHE A 135 -0.04 -1.11 3.83
C PHE A 135 0.38 0.29 3.39
N ALA A 136 1.59 0.74 3.73
CA ALA A 136 2.09 2.05 3.30
C ALA A 136 2.15 2.19 1.76
N PHE A 137 2.27 1.09 1.01
CA PHE A 137 2.25 1.13 -0.45
C PHE A 137 0.84 1.24 -1.01
N ILE A 138 -0.16 0.67 -0.34
CA ILE A 138 -1.56 0.82 -0.67
C ILE A 138 -2.01 2.29 -0.46
N ASP A 139 -1.62 2.90 0.66
CA ASP A 139 -1.92 4.32 0.93
C ASP A 139 -1.24 5.27 -0.05
N GLU A 140 0.05 5.05 -0.33
CA GLU A 140 0.78 5.85 -1.32
C GLU A 140 0.18 5.65 -2.73
N ALA A 141 -0.34 4.45 -3.04
CA ALA A 141 -1.03 4.19 -4.29
C ALA A 141 -2.37 4.95 -4.40
N ALA A 142 -3.14 5.00 -3.31
CA ALA A 142 -4.37 5.78 -3.25
C ALA A 142 -4.09 7.27 -3.43
N ARG A 143 -3.02 7.78 -2.79
CA ARG A 143 -2.53 9.15 -2.99
C ARG A 143 -2.11 9.41 -4.44
N LEU A 144 -1.36 8.49 -5.05
CA LEU A 144 -0.99 8.57 -6.48
C LEU A 144 -2.23 8.62 -7.38
N HIS A 145 -3.23 7.78 -7.07
CA HIS A 145 -4.48 7.72 -7.81
C HIS A 145 -5.28 9.03 -7.68
N ALA A 146 -5.38 9.61 -6.48
CA ALA A 146 -5.96 10.95 -6.28
C ALA A 146 -5.27 12.01 -7.14
N TYR A 147 -3.93 12.00 -7.17
CA TYR A 147 -3.13 12.93 -7.96
C TYR A 147 -3.37 12.80 -9.48
N MET A 148 -3.75 11.63 -9.98
CA MET A 148 -4.03 11.44 -11.41
C MET A 148 -5.20 12.29 -11.92
N HIS A 149 -6.01 12.86 -11.04
CA HIS A 149 -7.00 13.85 -11.45
C HIS A 149 -6.36 15.18 -11.91
N GLN A 150 -5.19 15.53 -11.38
CA GLN A 150 -4.40 16.70 -11.79
C GLN A 150 -3.43 16.36 -12.93
N ALA A 151 -2.90 15.13 -12.95
CA ALA A 151 -1.99 14.63 -13.98
C ALA A 151 -2.51 13.28 -14.54
N PRO A 152 -3.41 13.31 -15.54
CA PRO A 152 -4.09 12.11 -16.03
C PRO A 152 -3.15 11.00 -16.48
N GLY A 153 -3.34 9.82 -15.89
CA GLY A 153 -2.76 8.58 -16.40
C GLY A 153 -3.44 8.14 -17.71
N ARG A 154 -2.83 7.18 -18.41
CA ARG A 154 -3.38 6.60 -19.65
C ARG A 154 -3.56 5.11 -19.48
N VAL A 155 -4.68 4.57 -19.92
CA VAL A 155 -4.96 3.13 -19.91
C VAL A 155 -5.12 2.67 -21.35
N LYS A 156 -4.24 1.77 -21.79
CA LYS A 156 -4.38 1.02 -23.05
C LYS A 156 -4.87 -0.39 -22.71
N ASP A 157 -5.94 -0.77 -23.35
CA ASP A 157 -6.71 -1.98 -23.10
C ASP A 157 -6.43 -3.01 -24.21
N TYR A 158 -6.00 -4.22 -23.82
CA TYR A 158 -5.78 -5.35 -24.75
C TYR A 158 -6.76 -6.50 -24.47
N SER A 159 -7.99 -6.17 -24.05
CA SER A 159 -9.06 -7.11 -23.71
C SER A 159 -9.65 -7.91 -24.88
N ALA A 160 -9.34 -7.55 -26.13
CA ALA A 160 -9.84 -8.27 -27.31
C ALA A 160 -9.18 -9.64 -27.55
N ALA A 161 -8.17 -10.03 -26.75
CA ALA A 161 -7.51 -11.32 -26.91
C ALA A 161 -8.41 -12.50 -26.47
N GLN A 162 -8.40 -13.60 -27.23
CA GLN A 162 -9.26 -14.77 -26.99
C GLN A 162 -9.14 -15.41 -25.59
N ARG A 163 -8.03 -15.18 -24.88
CA ARG A 163 -7.75 -15.78 -23.57
C ARG A 163 -8.25 -14.98 -22.36
N VAL A 164 -8.80 -13.78 -22.59
CA VAL A 164 -9.12 -12.82 -21.51
C VAL A 164 -10.19 -13.33 -20.54
N GLN A 165 -11.16 -14.12 -21.02
CA GLN A 165 -12.14 -14.79 -20.16
C GLN A 165 -11.51 -15.78 -19.16
N ARG A 166 -10.39 -16.40 -19.53
CA ARG A 166 -9.76 -17.45 -18.70
C ARG A 166 -8.59 -16.93 -17.87
N GLU A 167 -7.84 -15.97 -18.41
CA GLU A 167 -6.58 -15.50 -17.82
C GLU A 167 -6.67 -14.08 -17.29
N GLY A 168 -7.75 -13.34 -17.58
CA GLY A 168 -7.86 -11.91 -17.32
C GLY A 168 -7.24 -11.07 -18.43
N ALA A 169 -7.56 -9.78 -18.41
CA ALA A 169 -7.07 -8.82 -19.39
C ALA A 169 -5.67 -8.29 -19.05
N VAL A 170 -4.95 -7.89 -20.10
CA VAL A 170 -3.69 -7.18 -20.00
C VAL A 170 -3.93 -5.71 -20.28
N PHE A 171 -3.40 -4.86 -19.41
CA PHE A 171 -3.45 -3.40 -19.54
C PHE A 171 -2.06 -2.83 -19.55
N ILE A 172 -1.81 -1.86 -20.43
CA ILE A 172 -0.62 -1.00 -20.34
C ILE A 172 -1.08 0.34 -19.79
N VAL A 173 -0.57 0.69 -18.62
CA VAL A 173 -0.97 1.88 -17.88
C VAL A 173 0.22 2.82 -17.71
N THR A 174 -0.01 4.09 -18.01
CA THR A 174 0.95 5.16 -17.74
C THR A 174 0.53 5.94 -16.49
N ILE A 175 1.43 6.02 -15.51
CA ILE A 175 1.20 6.60 -14.18
C ILE A 175 2.18 7.76 -13.96
N PRO A 176 1.73 8.94 -13.50
CA PRO A 176 2.64 10.03 -13.16
C PRO A 176 3.65 9.61 -12.09
N SER A 177 4.87 10.14 -12.18
CA SER A 177 5.84 10.02 -11.09
C SER A 177 5.53 11.00 -9.97
N ARG A 178 5.82 10.61 -8.73
CA ARG A 178 5.80 11.50 -7.56
C ARG A 178 6.99 12.46 -7.50
N THR A 179 8.12 12.09 -8.10
CA THR A 179 9.38 12.84 -8.02
C THR A 179 9.44 13.89 -9.11
N GLU A 180 9.79 15.12 -8.77
CA GLU A 180 9.91 16.20 -9.75
C GLU A 180 10.88 15.83 -10.87
N LYS A 181 10.58 16.25 -12.11
CA LYS A 181 11.40 16.01 -13.32
C LYS A 181 11.63 14.54 -13.69
N LYS A 182 11.03 13.57 -12.99
CA LYS A 182 11.07 12.15 -13.38
C LYS A 182 9.98 11.81 -14.39
N GLN A 183 10.31 10.88 -15.30
CA GLN A 183 9.39 10.37 -16.32
C GLN A 183 8.22 9.60 -15.69
N GLN A 184 7.14 9.48 -16.46
CA GLN A 184 5.98 8.67 -16.07
C GLN A 184 6.33 7.18 -16.10
N TYR A 185 5.74 6.40 -15.19
CA TYR A 185 5.90 4.95 -15.19
C TYR A 185 4.99 4.34 -16.25
N THR A 186 5.51 3.40 -17.05
CA THR A 186 4.68 2.58 -17.94
C THR A 186 4.70 1.13 -17.44
N ILE A 187 3.54 0.69 -16.99
CA ILE A 187 3.36 -0.59 -16.29
C ILE A 187 2.42 -1.46 -17.11
N GLN A 188 2.85 -2.69 -17.40
CA GLN A 188 1.97 -3.70 -17.93
C GLN A 188 1.41 -4.51 -16.76
N LEU A 189 0.09 -4.45 -16.54
CA LEU A 189 -0.62 -5.30 -15.58
C LEU A 189 -1.27 -6.45 -16.34
N ALA A 190 -1.04 -7.67 -15.88
CA ALA A 190 -1.65 -8.89 -16.42
C ALA A 190 -2.65 -9.48 -15.42
N HIS A 191 -3.59 -10.28 -15.92
CA HIS A 191 -4.60 -10.97 -15.10
C HIS A 191 -5.60 -10.05 -14.39
N VAL A 192 -5.93 -8.90 -14.99
CA VAL A 192 -6.99 -8.03 -14.47
C VAL A 192 -8.35 -8.58 -14.92
N PRO A 193 -9.22 -9.02 -14.00
CA PRO A 193 -10.53 -9.54 -14.37
C PRO A 193 -11.43 -8.43 -14.90
N ILE A 194 -12.11 -8.70 -16.01
CA ILE A 194 -13.05 -7.75 -16.64
C ILE A 194 -14.40 -8.39 -16.99
N HIS A 195 -14.53 -9.70 -16.87
CA HIS A 195 -15.74 -10.44 -17.17
C HIS A 195 -16.39 -10.94 -15.87
N ASP A 196 -17.72 -10.93 -15.84
CA ASP A 196 -18.52 -11.45 -14.73
C ASP A 196 -18.65 -12.97 -14.85
N ASP A 197 -17.54 -13.69 -14.73
CA ASP A 197 -17.51 -15.16 -14.74
C ASP A 197 -16.83 -15.71 -13.47
N PRO A 198 -17.00 -17.00 -13.12
CA PRO A 198 -16.37 -17.57 -11.93
C PRO A 198 -14.83 -17.51 -11.91
N ALA A 199 -14.16 -17.52 -13.06
CA ALA A 199 -12.71 -17.44 -13.16
C ALA A 199 -12.16 -16.05 -12.79
N ARG A 200 -13.01 -15.01 -12.72
CA ARG A 200 -12.61 -13.69 -12.20
C ARG A 200 -12.01 -13.75 -10.80
N LYS A 201 -12.52 -14.67 -9.96
CA LYS A 201 -12.09 -14.84 -8.57
C LYS A 201 -10.71 -15.50 -8.49
N ALA A 202 -10.40 -16.39 -9.43
CA ALA A 202 -9.11 -17.07 -9.49
C ALA A 202 -8.03 -16.23 -10.19
N SER A 203 -8.38 -15.59 -11.31
CA SER A 203 -7.44 -14.83 -12.14
C SER A 203 -6.81 -13.65 -11.41
N VAL A 204 -7.55 -12.96 -10.56
CA VAL A 204 -7.01 -11.80 -9.83
C VAL A 204 -5.92 -12.14 -8.82
N TRP A 205 -5.89 -13.36 -8.31
CA TRP A 205 -4.77 -13.82 -7.46
C TRP A 205 -3.48 -14.04 -8.27
N LEU A 206 -3.59 -14.19 -9.59
CA LEU A 206 -2.46 -14.27 -10.51
C LEU A 206 -1.89 -12.91 -10.87
N LEU A 207 -2.51 -11.80 -10.42
CA LEU A 207 -2.10 -10.44 -10.75
C LEU A 207 -0.57 -10.31 -10.68
N GLY A 208 -0.02 -9.77 -11.76
CA GLY A 208 1.41 -9.61 -11.94
C GLY A 208 1.70 -8.42 -12.83
N THR A 209 2.92 -7.92 -12.72
CA THR A 209 3.40 -6.84 -13.58
C THR A 209 4.66 -7.20 -14.31
N THR A 210 4.78 -6.62 -15.49
CA THR A 210 6.05 -6.42 -16.16
C THR A 210 6.23 -4.92 -16.30
N GLN A 211 7.23 -4.35 -15.63
CA GLN A 211 7.58 -2.96 -15.86
C GLN A 211 8.32 -2.89 -17.21
N ARG A 212 7.83 -2.05 -18.13
CA ARG A 212 8.37 -1.93 -19.49
C ARG A 212 9.33 -0.75 -19.67
N SER A 213 9.41 0.15 -18.70
CA SER A 213 10.44 1.19 -18.66
C SER A 213 11.76 0.59 -18.19
N ASP A 214 12.90 1.19 -18.58
CA ASP A 214 14.19 0.93 -17.95
C ASP A 214 14.03 0.85 -16.43
N VAL A 215 14.68 -0.16 -15.83
CA VAL A 215 14.60 -0.57 -14.42
C VAL A 215 14.32 0.64 -13.52
N SER A 216 13.22 0.62 -12.77
CA SER A 216 12.87 1.78 -11.96
C SER A 216 13.98 2.08 -10.95
N GLU A 217 14.21 3.35 -10.61
CA GLU A 217 15.13 3.72 -9.51
C GLU A 217 14.81 2.93 -8.23
N HIS A 218 13.54 2.57 -7.99
CA HIS A 218 13.12 1.76 -6.85
C HIS A 218 13.57 0.29 -6.93
N GLU A 219 13.55 -0.30 -8.13
CA GLU A 219 14.18 -1.61 -8.37
C GLU A 219 15.71 -1.51 -8.24
N LEU A 220 16.34 -0.46 -8.80
CA LEU A 220 17.79 -0.20 -8.67
C LEU A 220 18.22 -0.02 -7.19
N HIS A 221 17.43 0.68 -6.38
CA HIS A 221 17.68 0.85 -4.95
C HIS A 221 17.50 -0.43 -4.15
N GLN A 222 16.74 -1.43 -4.62
CA GLN A 222 16.73 -2.76 -4.01
C GLN A 222 17.88 -3.63 -4.54
N PHE A 223 18.26 -3.50 -5.80
CA PHE A 223 19.43 -4.20 -6.37
C PHE A 223 20.75 -3.80 -5.71
N GLY A 224 20.89 -2.55 -5.22
CA GLY A 224 22.12 -2.01 -4.64
C GLY A 224 22.46 -2.45 -3.21
N TYR A 225 21.54 -3.08 -2.48
CA TYR A 225 21.78 -3.56 -1.10
C TYR A 225 21.69 -5.08 -1.04
N ARG A 226 22.55 -5.74 -1.81
CA ARG A 226 22.82 -7.18 -1.65
C ARG A 226 23.78 -7.33 -0.47
N LEU A 227 23.32 -7.87 0.65
CA LEU A 227 24.25 -8.46 1.61
C LEU A 227 24.81 -9.74 0.98
N MET A 228 26.06 -10.11 1.26
CA MET A 228 26.71 -11.31 0.66
C MET A 228 25.92 -12.62 0.90
N GLN A 229 24.94 -12.61 1.81
CA GLN A 229 24.08 -13.74 2.15
C GLN A 229 22.72 -13.76 1.42
N ASP A 230 22.35 -12.70 0.69
CA ASP A 230 21.09 -12.66 -0.06
C ASP A 230 21.20 -13.47 -1.36
N GLN A 231 20.53 -14.62 -1.43
CA GLN A 231 20.45 -15.41 -2.67
C GLN A 231 19.70 -14.65 -3.79
N ARG A 232 20.11 -14.91 -5.04
CA ARG A 232 19.80 -14.12 -6.26
C ARG A 232 18.32 -14.06 -6.69
N GLY A 233 17.39 -14.71 -6.00
CA GLY A 233 15.96 -14.58 -6.25
C GLY A 233 15.29 -14.14 -4.96
N SER A 234 14.75 -12.94 -4.86
CA SER A 234 13.79 -12.66 -3.81
C SER A 234 12.58 -13.58 -4.03
N ASP A 235 12.38 -14.55 -3.14
CA ASP A 235 11.35 -15.60 -3.21
C ASP A 235 9.90 -15.08 -3.18
N PHE A 236 9.70 -13.77 -3.27
CA PHE A 236 8.40 -13.10 -3.23
C PHE A 236 8.31 -12.04 -4.34
N TYR A 237 7.09 -11.64 -4.65
CA TYR A 237 6.72 -10.57 -5.56
C TYR A 237 6.07 -9.44 -4.75
N MET A 238 6.64 -8.23 -4.76
CA MET A 238 6.11 -7.10 -4.01
C MET A 238 5.42 -6.09 -4.92
N PHE A 239 4.18 -5.74 -4.57
CA PHE A 239 3.41 -4.71 -5.28
C PHE A 239 3.82 -3.32 -4.83
N TYR A 240 4.44 -2.54 -5.72
CA TYR A 240 4.79 -1.14 -5.46
C TYR A 240 3.61 -0.18 -5.63
N PRO A 241 3.69 1.04 -5.07
CA PRO A 241 2.59 2.01 -5.13
C PRO A 241 2.09 2.29 -6.55
N GLN A 242 2.98 2.43 -7.52
CA GLN A 242 2.63 2.70 -8.91
C GLN A 242 1.85 1.55 -9.56
N THR A 243 2.13 0.30 -9.17
CA THR A 243 1.41 -0.88 -9.66
C THR A 243 0.00 -0.91 -9.11
N ILE A 244 -0.15 -0.70 -7.80
CA ILE A 244 -1.45 -0.68 -7.13
C ILE A 244 -2.29 0.50 -7.68
N ALA A 245 -1.66 1.67 -7.87
CA ALA A 245 -2.33 2.85 -8.41
C ALA A 245 -2.77 2.64 -9.88
N ALA A 246 -2.01 1.88 -10.66
CA ALA A 246 -2.40 1.47 -12.00
C ALA A 246 -3.63 0.55 -11.99
N TYR A 247 -3.71 -0.39 -11.04
CA TYR A 247 -4.91 -1.21 -10.86
C TYR A 247 -6.13 -0.34 -10.50
N PHE A 248 -5.98 0.60 -9.56
CA PHE A 248 -7.03 1.56 -9.21
C PHE A 248 -7.47 2.40 -10.42
N LEU A 249 -6.52 2.85 -11.26
CA LEU A 249 -6.83 3.60 -12.48
C LEU A 249 -7.59 2.75 -13.50
N ILE A 250 -7.24 1.47 -13.68
CA ILE A 250 -7.98 0.55 -14.55
C ILE A 250 -9.41 0.40 -14.04
N ALA A 251 -9.59 0.08 -12.75
CA ALA A 251 -10.91 -0.09 -12.14
C ALA A 251 -11.77 1.18 -12.30
N ALA A 252 -11.22 2.36 -12.00
CA ALA A 252 -11.93 3.64 -12.16
C ALA A 252 -12.26 3.95 -13.64
N THR A 253 -11.39 3.58 -14.58
CA THR A 253 -11.62 3.79 -16.02
C THR A 253 -12.71 2.88 -16.56
N LEU A 254 -12.74 1.62 -16.13
CA LEU A 254 -13.73 0.62 -16.52
C LEU A 254 -15.10 0.88 -15.88
N ALA A 255 -15.14 1.47 -14.68
CA ALA A 255 -16.38 1.84 -13.99
C ALA A 255 -17.11 3.06 -14.59
N ARG A 256 -16.51 3.80 -15.52
CA ARG A 256 -17.13 4.99 -16.14
C ARG A 256 -18.43 4.60 -16.88
N PRO A 257 -19.45 5.48 -16.97
CA PRO A 257 -20.76 5.15 -17.54
C PRO A 257 -20.73 4.48 -18.92
N ARG A 258 -19.75 4.81 -19.77
CA ARG A 258 -19.61 4.22 -21.12
C ARG A 258 -19.20 2.74 -21.12
N LYS A 259 -18.51 2.28 -20.07
CA LYS A 259 -18.08 0.88 -19.92
C LYS A 259 -18.86 0.15 -18.83
N ALA A 260 -19.26 0.87 -17.77
CA ALA A 260 -20.07 0.40 -16.64
C ALA A 260 -19.60 -0.92 -16.02
N ASN A 261 -18.30 -1.22 -16.09
CA ASN A 261 -17.73 -2.48 -15.63
C ASN A 261 -17.10 -2.30 -14.24
N LEU A 262 -17.80 -2.80 -13.22
CA LEU A 262 -17.35 -2.76 -11.83
C LEU A 262 -16.55 -4.00 -11.41
N ILE A 263 -16.37 -5.00 -12.29
CA ILE A 263 -15.70 -6.26 -11.95
C ILE A 263 -14.31 -6.04 -11.34
N PRO A 264 -13.37 -5.30 -11.98
CA PRO A 264 -12.04 -5.09 -11.40
C PRO A 264 -12.08 -4.44 -10.01
N ARG A 265 -13.08 -3.59 -9.74
CA ARG A 265 -13.25 -2.95 -8.44
C ARG A 265 -13.68 -3.97 -7.39
N HIS A 266 -14.68 -4.81 -7.68
CA HIS A 266 -15.18 -5.82 -6.75
C HIS A 266 -14.18 -6.97 -6.51
N THR A 267 -13.34 -7.27 -7.50
CA THR A 267 -12.31 -8.32 -7.37
C THR A 267 -10.96 -7.79 -6.91
N SER A 268 -10.83 -6.49 -6.62
CA SER A 268 -9.54 -5.89 -6.26
C SER A 268 -8.90 -6.64 -5.09
N PRO A 269 -7.65 -7.13 -5.19
CA PRO A 269 -6.92 -7.66 -4.05
C PRO A 269 -6.36 -6.50 -3.19
N PHE A 270 -6.49 -5.26 -3.66
CA PHE A 270 -6.04 -4.06 -2.98
C PHE A 270 -7.21 -3.38 -2.27
N ALA A 271 -7.22 -3.46 -0.94
CA ALA A 271 -8.17 -2.75 -0.11
C ALA A 271 -7.83 -1.26 -0.11
N MET A 272 -8.54 -0.51 -0.94
CA MET A 272 -8.39 0.93 -1.05
C MET A 272 -8.72 1.60 0.30
N PRO A 273 -7.90 2.57 0.76
CA PRO A 273 -8.10 3.18 2.08
C PRO A 273 -9.32 4.11 2.08
N SER A 274 -10.09 4.09 3.17
CA SER A 274 -11.16 5.06 3.43
C SER A 274 -10.62 6.49 3.59
N LYS A 275 -11.52 7.47 3.65
CA LYS A 275 -11.10 8.88 3.85
C LYS A 275 -10.47 9.09 5.21
N GLU A 276 -10.99 8.42 6.25
CA GLU A 276 -10.43 8.44 7.59
C GLU A 276 -9.04 7.77 7.65
N HIS A 277 -8.88 6.65 6.95
CA HIS A 277 -7.60 5.96 6.83
C HIS A 277 -6.55 6.83 6.12
N ALA A 278 -6.93 7.45 4.99
CA ALA A 278 -6.04 8.37 4.29
C ALA A 278 -5.64 9.58 5.17
N GLU A 279 -6.54 10.07 6.02
CA GLU A 279 -6.25 11.12 7.00
C GLU A 279 -5.23 10.65 8.05
N PHE A 280 -5.40 9.44 8.59
CA PHE A 280 -4.41 8.84 9.50
C PHE A 280 -3.03 8.77 8.85
N TYR A 281 -2.95 8.23 7.62
CA TYR A 281 -1.70 8.16 6.85
C TYR A 281 -1.07 9.54 6.64
N ARG A 282 -1.87 10.54 6.25
CA ARG A 282 -1.40 11.92 6.04
C ARG A 282 -0.81 12.52 7.32
N ARG A 283 -1.43 12.27 8.48
CA ARG A 283 -0.92 12.73 9.78
C ARG A 283 0.38 12.01 10.17
N LEU A 284 0.51 10.71 9.92
CA LEU A 284 1.78 10.01 10.12
C LEU A 284 2.91 10.64 9.29
N LEU A 285 2.61 11.02 8.05
CA LEU A 285 3.59 11.64 7.16
C LEU A 285 3.96 13.06 7.56
N ASN A 286 3.07 13.85 8.17
CA ASN A 286 3.28 15.28 8.37
C ASN A 286 3.40 15.72 9.84
N ASN A 287 2.97 14.89 10.78
CA ASN A 287 2.85 15.23 12.20
C ASN A 287 3.51 14.19 13.10
N THR A 288 4.29 13.25 12.57
CA THR A 288 4.96 12.25 13.39
C THR A 288 6.47 12.27 13.18
N LEU A 289 7.20 12.21 14.29
CA LEU A 289 8.63 11.95 14.37
C LEU A 289 8.84 10.76 15.30
N ILE A 290 9.89 9.98 15.05
CA ILE A 290 10.31 8.88 15.92
C ILE A 290 11.70 9.15 16.47
N TYR A 291 11.89 8.81 17.74
CA TYR A 291 13.19 8.79 18.38
C TYR A 291 14.00 7.58 17.89
N ASP A 292 15.21 7.83 17.42
CA ASP A 292 16.15 6.83 16.93
C ASP A 292 17.57 7.18 17.42
N ALA A 293 18.04 6.43 18.41
CA ALA A 293 19.35 6.64 19.02
C ALA A 293 20.53 6.54 18.02
N GLN A 294 20.34 5.92 16.86
CA GLN A 294 21.37 5.80 15.82
C GLN A 294 21.50 7.08 14.97
N VAL A 295 20.52 7.98 15.01
CA VAL A 295 20.52 9.22 14.24
C VAL A 295 21.37 10.27 14.94
N LYS A 296 22.39 10.79 14.25
CA LYS A 296 23.31 11.84 14.76
C LYS A 296 22.72 13.26 14.79
N ALA A 297 21.43 13.42 14.52
CA ALA A 297 20.77 14.72 14.52
C ALA A 297 20.45 15.17 15.96
N PRO A 298 20.30 16.49 16.22
CA PRO A 298 19.81 16.99 17.49
C PRO A 298 18.52 16.27 17.91
N GLU A 299 18.44 15.89 19.18
CA GLU A 299 17.30 15.17 19.80
C GLU A 299 17.06 13.75 19.27
N HIS A 300 17.92 13.24 18.37
CA HIS A 300 17.80 11.88 17.80
C HIS A 300 16.46 11.62 17.11
N LEU A 301 15.85 12.64 16.50
CA LEU A 301 14.55 12.54 15.85
C LEU A 301 14.67 12.39 14.33
N ARG A 302 13.84 11.52 13.75
CA ARG A 302 13.68 11.36 12.29
C ARG A 302 12.21 11.11 11.90
N PRO A 303 11.86 11.23 10.62
CA PRO A 303 10.59 10.73 10.10
C PRO A 303 10.50 9.21 10.25
N LEU A 304 9.26 8.71 10.24
CA LEU A 304 8.99 7.29 10.17
C LEU A 304 9.50 6.72 8.84
N HIS A 305 10.09 5.54 8.89
CA HIS A 305 10.37 4.74 7.70
C HIS A 305 9.12 3.98 7.23
N LEU A 306 9.18 3.39 6.04
CA LEU A 306 8.04 2.78 5.36
C LEU A 306 7.44 1.57 6.10
N ASP A 307 8.26 0.73 6.74
CA ASP A 307 7.77 -0.38 7.57
C ASP A 307 7.11 0.11 8.85
N GLU A 308 7.66 1.15 9.47
CA GLU A 308 7.08 1.77 10.67
C GLU A 308 5.73 2.39 10.35
N ILE A 309 5.61 3.09 9.22
CA ILE A 309 4.32 3.58 8.72
C ILE A 309 3.35 2.41 8.49
N SER A 310 3.82 1.35 7.81
CA SER A 310 2.99 0.17 7.54
C SER A 310 2.51 -0.51 8.82
N ARG A 311 3.36 -0.63 9.84
CA ARG A 311 3.00 -1.19 11.14
C ARG A 311 1.95 -0.34 11.84
N LEU A 312 2.13 0.99 11.85
CA LEU A 312 1.16 1.90 12.47
C LEU A 312 -0.18 1.88 11.74
N ILE A 313 -0.18 1.74 10.41
CA ILE A 313 -1.40 1.49 9.63
C ILE A 313 -2.03 0.15 10.02
N GLY A 314 -1.23 -0.92 10.16
CA GLY A 314 -1.73 -2.21 10.63
C GLY A 314 -2.42 -2.14 11.99
N ILE A 315 -1.86 -1.34 12.93
CA ILE A 315 -2.49 -1.06 14.23
C ILE A 315 -3.79 -0.26 14.06
N TYR A 316 -3.80 0.76 13.21
CA TYR A 316 -5.02 1.52 12.87
C TYR A 316 -6.13 0.60 12.35
N ILE A 317 -5.81 -0.22 11.33
CA ILE A 317 -6.74 -1.13 10.68
C ILE A 317 -7.33 -2.12 11.70
N ALA A 318 -6.50 -2.75 12.53
CA ALA A 318 -6.98 -3.66 13.57
C ALA A 318 -7.87 -2.97 14.61
N ARG A 319 -7.58 -1.70 14.91
CA ARG A 319 -8.34 -0.92 15.89
C ARG A 319 -9.72 -0.53 15.38
N VAL A 320 -9.84 -0.12 14.11
CA VAL A 320 -11.08 0.43 13.54
C VAL A 320 -11.90 -0.59 12.74
N GLY A 321 -11.31 -1.70 12.34
CA GLY A 321 -11.95 -2.73 11.51
C GLY A 321 -12.01 -2.37 10.03
N ALA A 322 -12.34 -3.36 9.20
CA ALA A 322 -12.42 -3.25 7.75
C ALA A 322 -13.47 -2.23 7.33
N GLU A 323 -14.61 -2.20 8.03
CA GLU A 323 -15.69 -1.25 7.76
C GLU A 323 -15.15 0.17 7.66
N ARG A 324 -14.41 0.64 8.67
CA ARG A 324 -13.88 2.01 8.71
C ARG A 324 -12.58 2.19 7.94
N ALA A 325 -11.75 1.16 7.81
CA ALA A 325 -10.45 1.28 7.16
C ALA A 325 -10.49 1.18 5.62
N ILE A 326 -11.47 0.45 5.07
CA ILE A 326 -11.62 0.19 3.63
C ILE A 326 -12.62 1.17 3.02
N TRP A 327 -12.34 1.64 1.81
CA TRP A 327 -13.17 2.59 1.09
C TRP A 327 -14.54 2.06 0.66
N TYR A 328 -15.57 2.86 0.91
CA TYR A 328 -16.92 2.68 0.39
C TYR A 328 -17.41 3.98 -0.26
N GLN A 329 -17.96 3.89 -1.46
CA GLN A 329 -18.31 5.07 -2.26
C GLN A 329 -19.34 5.99 -1.57
N ASP A 330 -20.33 5.42 -0.90
CA ASP A 330 -21.40 6.21 -0.27
C ASP A 330 -20.90 7.00 0.95
N ARG A 331 -19.91 6.45 1.68
CA ARG A 331 -19.33 7.11 2.86
C ARG A 331 -18.21 8.06 2.48
N ASP A 332 -17.28 7.60 1.66
CA ASP A 332 -16.00 8.26 1.44
C ASP A 332 -15.98 9.15 0.19
N GLY A 333 -16.98 9.04 -0.69
CA GLY A 333 -17.02 9.76 -1.96
C GLY A 333 -15.92 9.29 -2.92
N GLY A 334 -15.44 10.19 -3.80
CA GLY A 334 -14.35 9.89 -4.70
C GLY A 334 -12.98 10.06 -4.03
N ILE A 335 -12.01 9.18 -4.34
CA ILE A 335 -10.62 9.34 -3.87
C ILE A 335 -10.02 10.71 -4.26
N LYS A 336 -10.45 11.28 -5.39
CA LYS A 336 -10.05 12.62 -5.84
C LYS A 336 -10.35 13.73 -4.82
N ASP A 337 -11.33 13.48 -3.93
CA ASP A 337 -11.83 14.43 -2.93
C ASP A 337 -11.11 14.26 -1.58
N TYR A 338 -10.10 13.38 -1.51
CA TYR A 338 -9.26 13.22 -0.34
C TYR A 338 -8.26 14.38 -0.25
N ASP A 339 -8.16 14.98 0.94
CA ASP A 339 -7.16 16.01 1.18
C ASP A 339 -5.83 15.38 1.57
N TYR A 340 -4.84 15.45 0.68
CA TYR A 340 -3.47 15.04 0.95
C TYR A 340 -2.52 16.24 1.15
N SER A 341 -3.06 17.46 1.25
CA SER A 341 -2.27 18.66 1.47
C SER A 341 -1.67 18.68 2.88
N ILE A 342 -0.60 19.45 3.04
CA ILE A 342 -0.03 19.70 4.36
C ILE A 342 -1.06 20.52 5.15
N PRO A 343 -1.48 20.08 6.35
CA PRO A 343 -2.35 20.87 7.20
C PRO A 343 -1.71 22.24 7.46
N ARG A 344 -2.47 23.32 7.27
CA ARG A 344 -2.00 24.70 7.45
C ARG A 344 -2.51 25.29 8.73
#